data_AF-A0A9X8P4H4-F1
#
_entry.id   AF-A0A9X8P4H4-F1
#
_cell.length_a   1.000
_cell.length_b   1.000
_cell.length_c   1.000
_cell.angle_alpha   90.00
_cell.angle_beta   90.00
_cell.angle_gamma   90.00
#
_symmetry.space_group_name_H-M   'P 1'
#
loop_
_entity.id
_entity.type
_entity.pdbx_description
1 polymer ?
#
loop_
_entity_poly.entity_id
_entity_poly.type
_entity_poly.pdbx_seq_one_letter_code
_entity_poly.pdbx_strand_id
1 'polypeptide(L)'
;MVKINRPFFFIYSVFIFIISCWGGWFSLSGYIDFFNLNDVISFSWKLGVVIFLVPIVFQFSYFGFFSAIKNRPIKMNNKISNALVVFAIFGTVVSLFSSMYISYSLNEQGYKTCPKSSWIAPNKYVKDIALCKE
;
A
#
# COMPACT_ATOMS: atom_id res chain seq x y z
N MET A 1 32.91 -18.01 -2.00
CA MET A 1 32.07 -16.80 -1.86
C MET A 1 31.25 -16.63 -3.12
N VAL A 2 29.92 -16.56 -3.02
CA VAL A 2 29.04 -16.35 -4.19
C VAL A 2 29.17 -14.90 -4.64
N LYS A 3 29.72 -14.66 -5.84
CA LYS A 3 29.75 -13.33 -6.46
C LYS A 3 28.33 -12.97 -6.91
N ILE A 4 27.89 -11.76 -6.56
CA ILE A 4 26.59 -11.23 -6.95
C ILE A 4 26.73 -10.34 -8.18
N ASN A 5 25.73 -10.36 -9.06
CA ASN A 5 25.63 -9.40 -10.15
C ASN A 5 25.19 -8.03 -9.61
N ARG A 6 26.17 -7.19 -9.24
CA ARG A 6 25.97 -5.87 -8.63
C ARG A 6 24.97 -4.96 -9.38
N PRO A 7 25.08 -4.75 -10.71
CA PRO A 7 24.15 -3.88 -11.42
C PRO A 7 22.71 -4.40 -11.37
N PHE A 8 22.52 -5.72 -11.46
CA PHE A 8 21.19 -6.32 -11.37
C PHE A 8 20.54 -6.08 -10.01
N PHE A 9 21.27 -6.32 -8.91
CA PHE A 9 20.75 -6.07 -7.56
C PHE A 9 20.47 -4.59 -7.31
N PHE A 10 21.29 -3.69 -7.86
CA PHE A 10 21.05 -2.26 -7.75
C PHE A 10 19.74 -1.84 -8.46
N ILE A 11 19.56 -2.26 -9.72
CA ILE A 11 18.34 -1.98 -10.50
C ILE A 11 17.10 -2.55 -9.80
N TYR A 12 17.17 -3.80 -9.33
CA TYR A 12 16.11 -4.43 -8.56
C TYR A 12 15.74 -3.60 -7.31
N SER A 13 16.73 -3.13 -6.56
CA SER A 13 16.50 -2.36 -5.33
C SER A 13 15.81 -1.03 -5.59
N VAL A 14 16.23 -0.33 -6.65
CA VAL A 14 15.62 0.94 -7.08
C VAL A 14 14.18 0.71 -7.53
N PHE A 15 13.93 -0.34 -8.32
CA PHE A 15 12.58 -0.67 -8.78
C PHE A 15 11.63 -0.95 -7.60
N ILE A 16 12.06 -1.79 -6.65
CA ILE A 16 11.26 -2.11 -5.46
C ILE A 16 11.05 -0.89 -4.57
N PHE A 17 12.05 0.00 -4.45
CA PHE A 17 11.91 1.26 -3.71
C PHE A 17 10.82 2.15 -4.31
N ILE A 18 10.85 2.34 -5.64
CA ILE A 18 9.85 3.16 -6.35
C ILE A 18 8.44 2.58 -6.16
N ILE A 19 8.29 1.26 -6.28
CA ILE A 19 7.00 0.59 -6.02
C ILE A 19 6.52 0.83 -4.60
N SER A 20 7.43 0.73 -3.61
CA SER A 20 7.10 0.97 -2.20
C SER A 20 6.61 2.40 -1.97
N CYS A 21 7.29 3.40 -2.53
CA CYS A 21 6.88 4.80 -2.42
C CYS A 21 5.55 5.07 -3.11
N TRP A 22 5.37 4.56 -4.33
CA TRP A 22 4.16 4.78 -5.11
C TRP A 22 2.94 4.10 -4.48
N GLY A 23 3.08 2.84 -4.04
CA GLY A 23 2.02 2.12 -3.34
C GLY A 23 1.66 2.76 -2.01
N GLY A 24 2.66 3.24 -1.25
CA GLY A 24 2.43 3.96 0.01
C GLY A 24 1.68 5.28 -0.20
N TRP A 25 2.12 6.08 -1.19
CA TRP A 25 1.45 7.33 -1.55
C TRP A 25 0.00 7.11 -1.96
N PHE A 26 -0.26 6.14 -2.85
CA PHE A 26 -1.60 5.84 -3.35
C PHE A 26 -2.55 5.32 -2.26
N SER A 27 -2.03 4.55 -1.29
CA SER A 27 -2.81 4.10 -0.14
C SER A 27 -3.14 5.26 0.80
N LEU A 28 -2.14 6.09 1.12
CA LEU A 28 -2.30 7.26 2.00
C LEU A 28 -3.24 8.31 1.43
N SER A 29 -3.20 8.58 0.12
CA SER A 29 -4.08 9.56 -0.51
C SER A 29 -5.55 9.22 -0.27
N GLY A 30 -5.94 7.94 -0.34
CA GLY A 30 -7.32 7.51 -0.05
C GLY A 30 -7.77 7.79 1.38
N TYR A 31 -6.87 7.68 2.37
CA TYR A 31 -7.17 8.06 3.76
C TYR A 31 -7.26 9.58 3.93
N ILE A 32 -6.36 10.32 3.29
CA ILE A 32 -6.36 11.79 3.32
C ILE A 32 -7.65 12.34 2.69
N ASP A 33 -8.08 11.78 1.56
CA ASP A 33 -9.32 12.15 0.88
C ASP A 33 -10.55 11.91 1.76
N PHE A 34 -10.54 10.82 2.54
CA PHE A 34 -11.57 10.53 3.53
C PHE A 34 -11.60 11.58 4.66
N PHE A 35 -10.46 11.89 5.28
CA PHE A 35 -10.40 12.87 6.37
C PHE A 35 -10.73 14.30 5.93
N ASN A 36 -10.39 14.66 4.69
CA ASN A 36 -10.70 15.97 4.12
C ASN A 36 -12.14 16.07 3.58
N LEU A 37 -12.92 14.98 3.60
CA LEU A 37 -14.26 14.94 3.05
C LEU A 37 -14.30 15.45 1.60
N ASN A 38 -13.33 14.99 0.81
CA ASN A 38 -13.24 15.33 -0.60
C ASN A 38 -14.47 14.84 -1.36
N ASP A 39 -14.77 15.47 -2.50
CA ASP A 39 -15.98 15.16 -3.28
C ASP A 39 -15.90 13.77 -3.93
N VAL A 40 -14.69 13.24 -4.10
CA VAL A 40 -14.40 11.91 -4.60
C VAL A 40 -13.41 11.24 -3.65
N ILE A 41 -13.78 10.07 -3.14
CA ILE A 41 -12.95 9.27 -2.24
C ILE A 41 -12.81 7.88 -2.85
N SER A 42 -11.57 7.46 -3.10
CA SER A 42 -11.28 6.12 -3.62
C SER A 42 -10.68 5.26 -2.52
N PHE A 43 -11.48 4.36 -1.94
CA PHE A 43 -11.04 3.54 -0.82
C PHE A 43 -11.52 2.08 -0.94
N SER A 44 -10.66 1.15 -0.53
CA SER A 44 -10.97 -0.28 -0.43
C SER A 44 -10.06 -0.91 0.60
N TRP A 45 -10.53 -1.97 1.26
CA TRP A 45 -9.69 -2.75 2.18
C TRP A 45 -8.37 -3.15 1.53
N LYS A 46 -8.36 -3.52 0.24
CA LYS A 46 -7.15 -3.88 -0.52
C LYS A 46 -6.14 -2.75 -0.54
N LEU A 47 -6.60 -1.53 -0.81
CA LEU A 47 -5.75 -0.33 -0.79
C LEU A 47 -5.30 -0.01 0.63
N GLY A 48 -6.17 -0.19 1.62
CA GLY A 48 -5.82 -0.06 3.04
C GLY A 48 -4.68 -0.98 3.44
N VAL A 49 -4.61 -2.23 2.94
CA VAL A 49 -3.54 -3.18 3.30
C VAL A 49 -2.19 -2.73 2.74
N VAL A 50 -2.16 -2.04 1.59
CA VAL A 50 -0.92 -1.66 0.91
C VAL A 50 0.00 -0.87 1.83
N ILE A 51 -0.50 0.09 2.62
CA ILE A 51 0.33 0.89 3.54
C ILE A 51 1.07 0.02 4.56
N PHE A 52 0.46 -1.08 5.02
CA PHE A 52 1.07 -2.00 5.98
C PHE A 52 2.09 -2.95 5.33
N LEU A 53 2.01 -3.14 4.01
CA LEU A 53 2.99 -3.92 3.24
C LEU A 53 4.22 -3.10 2.82
N VAL A 54 4.10 -1.78 2.72
CA VAL A 54 5.20 -0.86 2.36
C VAL A 54 6.47 -1.13 3.18
N PRO A 55 6.45 -1.26 4.53
CA PRO A 55 7.67 -1.55 5.30
C PRO A 55 8.38 -2.84 4.89
N ILE A 56 7.64 -3.90 4.54
CA ILE A 56 8.20 -5.18 4.11
C ILE A 56 8.89 -5.02 2.76
N VAL A 57 8.20 -4.39 1.80
CA VAL A 57 8.72 -4.13 0.45
C VAL A 57 9.97 -3.24 0.52
N PHE A 58 9.93 -2.21 1.37
CA PHE A 58 11.07 -1.34 1.65
C PHE A 58 12.27 -2.11 2.23
N GLN A 59 12.02 -3.07 3.14
CA GLN A 59 13.08 -3.92 3.69
C GLN A 59 13.78 -4.75 2.60
N PHE A 60 13.05 -5.25 1.59
CA PHE A 60 13.67 -5.95 0.46
C PHE A 60 14.55 -5.02 -0.38
N SER A 61 14.11 -3.78 -0.63
CA SER A 61 14.93 -2.77 -1.31
C SER A 61 16.22 -2.48 -0.53
N TYR A 62 16.12 -2.32 0.80
CA TYR A 62 17.29 -2.14 1.68
C TYR A 62 18.30 -3.28 1.52
N PHE A 63 17.85 -4.54 1.56
CA PHE A 63 18.76 -5.67 1.41
C PHE A 63 19.41 -5.73 0.03
N GLY A 64 18.68 -5.39 -1.02
CA GLY A 64 19.23 -5.34 -2.37
C GLY A 64 20.35 -4.29 -2.49
N PHE A 65 20.14 -3.08 -1.96
CA PHE A 65 21.15 -2.01 -1.97
C PHE A 65 22.41 -2.43 -1.22
N PHE A 66 22.26 -2.93 0.00
CA PHE A 66 23.42 -3.36 0.80
C PHE A 66 24.14 -4.56 0.19
N SER A 67 23.42 -5.46 -0.49
CA SER A 67 24.02 -6.58 -1.22
C SER A 67 24.83 -6.11 -2.44
N ALA A 68 24.33 -5.12 -3.18
CA ALA A 68 25.03 -4.52 -4.32
C ALA A 68 26.28 -3.72 -3.89
N ILE A 69 26.21 -3.00 -2.77
CA ILE A 69 27.32 -2.22 -2.21
C ILE A 69 28.40 -3.15 -1.67
N LYS A 70 28.04 -4.10 -0.79
CA LYS A 70 28.99 -5.00 -0.12
C LYS A 70 29.45 -6.18 -0.99
N ASN A 71 28.86 -6.34 -2.18
CA ASN A 71 29.13 -7.42 -3.12
C ASN A 71 29.02 -8.83 -2.50
N ARG A 72 28.11 -8.97 -1.53
CA ARG A 72 27.84 -10.21 -0.80
C ARG A 72 26.40 -10.21 -0.32
N PRO A 73 25.74 -11.38 -0.20
CA PRO A 73 24.37 -11.43 0.27
C PRO A 73 24.31 -10.96 1.72
N ILE A 74 23.36 -10.09 2.02
CA ILE A 74 23.11 -9.65 3.40
C ILE A 74 22.23 -10.69 4.09
N LYS A 75 22.66 -11.13 5.28
CA LYS A 75 21.86 -12.01 6.11
C LYS A 75 20.67 -11.22 6.68
N MET A 76 19.47 -11.72 6.43
CA MET A 76 18.25 -11.13 6.96
C MET A 76 18.20 -11.28 8.49
N ASN A 77 17.83 -10.21 9.20
CA ASN A 77 17.56 -10.28 10.62
C ASN A 77 16.11 -10.73 10.83
N ASN A 78 15.95 -12.00 11.23
CA ASN A 78 14.63 -12.61 11.41
C ASN A 78 13.75 -11.88 12.43
N LYS A 79 14.32 -11.17 13.43
CA LYS A 79 13.52 -10.43 14.41
C LYS A 79 12.74 -9.28 13.76
N ILE A 80 13.40 -8.49 12.91
CA ILE A 80 12.79 -7.35 12.23
C ILE A 80 11.78 -7.86 11.19
N SER A 81 12.18 -8.82 10.36
CA SER A 81 11.27 -9.37 9.34
C SER A 81 10.02 -10.00 9.96
N ASN A 82 10.15 -10.75 11.06
CA ASN A 82 9.00 -11.33 11.74
C ASN A 82 8.08 -10.24 12.32
N ALA A 83 8.65 -9.19 12.92
CA ALA A 83 7.85 -8.06 13.41
C ALA A 83 7.08 -7.37 12.28
N LEU A 84 7.70 -7.15 11.11
CA LEU A 84 7.01 -6.56 9.96
C LEU A 84 5.92 -7.48 9.39
N VAL A 85 6.13 -8.80 9.39
CA VAL A 85 5.10 -9.76 8.97
C VAL A 85 3.91 -9.72 9.92
N VAL A 86 4.15 -9.73 11.24
CA VAL A 86 3.07 -9.58 12.24
C VAL A 86 2.36 -8.24 12.06
N PHE A 87 3.10 -7.16 11.79
CA PHE A 87 2.53 -5.85 11.50
C PHE A 87 1.66 -5.85 10.24
N ALA A 88 2.04 -6.56 9.17
CA ALA A 88 1.23 -6.68 7.96
C ALA A 88 -0.04 -7.52 8.17
N ILE A 89 0.03 -8.58 8.98
CA ILE A 89 -1.16 -9.37 9.37
C ILE A 89 -2.13 -8.50 10.17
N PHE A 90 -1.61 -7.80 11.18
CA PHE A 90 -2.40 -6.84 11.95
C PHE A 90 -3.01 -5.75 11.05
N GLY A 91 -2.20 -5.22 10.13
CA GLY A 91 -2.62 -4.27 9.12
C GLY A 91 -3.78 -4.75 8.27
N THR A 92 -3.76 -6.02 7.84
CA THR A 92 -4.86 -6.62 7.08
C THR A 92 -6.18 -6.56 7.85
N VAL A 93 -6.15 -6.91 9.14
CA VAL A 93 -7.32 -6.86 10.01
C VAL A 93 -7.81 -5.42 10.17
N VAL A 94 -6.90 -4.49 10.46
CA VAL A 94 -7.22 -3.06 10.58
C VAL A 94 -7.83 -2.51 9.29
N SER A 95 -7.27 -2.80 8.12
CA SER A 95 -7.77 -2.33 6.84
C SER A 95 -9.18 -2.84 6.51
N LEU A 96 -9.51 -4.06 6.92
CA LEU A 96 -10.87 -4.59 6.77
C LEU A 96 -11.86 -3.79 7.63
N PHE A 97 -11.56 -3.57 8.91
CA PHE A 97 -12.41 -2.78 9.80
C PHE A 97 -12.50 -1.32 9.34
N SER A 98 -11.39 -0.70 8.92
CA SER A 98 -11.38 0.66 8.37
C SER A 98 -12.26 0.77 7.13
N SER A 99 -12.26 -0.25 6.24
CA SER A 99 -13.11 -0.25 5.06
C SER A 99 -14.60 -0.27 5.40
N MET A 100 -15.00 -1.02 6.43
CA MET A 100 -16.38 -1.04 6.90
C MET A 100 -16.75 0.31 7.53
N TYR A 101 -15.89 0.82 8.40
CA TYR A 101 -16.08 2.11 9.08
C TYR A 101 -16.21 3.27 8.09
N ILE A 102 -15.27 3.39 7.14
CA ILE A 102 -15.28 4.44 6.11
C ILE A 102 -16.56 4.35 5.27
N SER A 103 -16.95 3.14 4.85
CA SER A 103 -18.17 2.96 4.06
C SER A 103 -19.42 3.39 4.83
N TYR A 104 -19.51 3.02 6.11
CA TYR A 104 -20.63 3.38 6.97
C TYR A 104 -20.68 4.89 7.21
N SER A 105 -19.55 5.48 7.63
CA SER A 105 -19.44 6.92 7.89
C SER A 105 -19.75 7.77 6.66
N LEU A 106 -19.29 7.38 5.47
CA LEU A 106 -19.56 8.11 4.24
C LEU A 106 -21.05 8.02 3.84
N ASN A 107 -21.68 6.86 4.07
CA ASN A 107 -23.10 6.68 3.82
C ASN A 107 -23.96 7.58 4.73
N GLU A 108 -23.62 7.67 6.02
CA GLU A 108 -24.27 8.61 6.95
C GLU A 108 -24.11 10.08 6.53
N GLN A 109 -22.98 10.41 5.90
CA GLN A 109 -22.72 11.75 5.36
C GLN A 109 -23.35 12.00 3.98
N GLY A 110 -24.13 11.05 3.45
CA GLY A 110 -24.86 11.17 2.19
C GLY A 110 -24.04 10.90 0.93
N TYR A 111 -22.83 10.34 1.04
CA TYR A 111 -22.05 9.92 -0.12
C TYR A 111 -22.70 8.71 -0.80
N LYS A 112 -22.60 8.68 -2.13
CA LYS A 112 -23.06 7.59 -2.98
C LYS A 112 -21.87 6.77 -3.45
N THR A 113 -22.04 5.45 -3.52
CA THR A 113 -21.01 4.55 -4.05
C THR A 113 -21.22 4.37 -5.55
N CYS A 114 -20.18 4.58 -6.35
CA CYS A 114 -20.23 4.36 -7.79
C CYS A 114 -20.27 2.85 -8.12
N PRO A 115 -20.93 2.45 -9.21
CA PRO A 115 -20.82 1.08 -9.71
C PRO A 115 -19.36 0.77 -10.05
N LYS A 116 -18.91 -0.43 -9.69
CA LYS A 116 -17.54 -0.86 -9.99
C LYS A 116 -17.45 -1.37 -11.42
N SER A 117 -16.46 -0.88 -12.16
CA SER A 117 -16.07 -1.46 -13.44
C SER A 117 -15.35 -2.81 -13.30
N SER A 118 -14.67 -3.06 -12.17
CA SER A 118 -13.96 -4.31 -11.90
C SER A 118 -13.97 -4.73 -10.43
N TRP A 119 -13.88 -6.03 -10.17
CA TRP A 119 -13.76 -6.61 -8.82
C TRP A 119 -12.44 -6.25 -8.11
N ILE A 120 -11.42 -5.87 -8.89
CA ILE A 120 -10.11 -5.44 -8.37
C ILE A 120 -10.10 -3.95 -8.06
N ALA A 121 -10.96 -3.17 -8.70
CA ALA A 121 -11.02 -1.73 -8.51
C ALA A 121 -11.43 -1.36 -7.07
N PRO A 122 -10.86 -0.27 -6.51
CA PRO A 122 -11.31 0.24 -5.23
C PRO A 122 -12.76 0.74 -5.30
N ASN A 123 -13.42 0.89 -4.15
CA ASN A 123 -14.72 1.56 -4.14
C ASN A 123 -14.48 3.06 -4.35
N LYS A 124 -15.31 3.68 -5.19
CA LYS A 124 -15.34 5.13 -5.39
C LYS A 124 -16.60 5.66 -4.72
N TYR A 125 -16.43 6.57 -3.77
CA TYR A 125 -17.50 7.27 -3.07
C TYR A 125 -17.53 8.72 -3.54
N VAL A 126 -18.72 9.23 -3.84
CA VAL A 126 -18.90 10.59 -4.35
C VAL A 126 -20.07 11.30 -3.66
N LYS A 127 -19.98 12.62 -3.46
CA LYS A 127 -21.14 13.39 -2.94
C LYS A 127 -22.25 13.51 -3.98
N ASP A 128 -21.88 13.75 -5.24
CA ASP A 128 -22.79 13.81 -6.38
C ASP A 128 -22.53 12.64 -7.33
N ILE A 129 -23.60 11.93 -7.71
CA ILE A 129 -23.54 10.83 -8.67
C ILE A 129 -23.05 11.28 -10.05
N ALA A 130 -23.17 12.56 -10.39
CA ALA A 130 -22.58 13.13 -11.61
C ALA A 130 -21.04 12.96 -11.67
N LEU A 131 -20.38 12.87 -10.51
CA LEU A 131 -18.94 12.64 -10.37
C LEU A 131 -18.54 11.15 -10.51
N CYS A 132 -19.52 10.24 -10.61
CA CYS A 132 -19.27 8.84 -10.96
C CYS A 132 -18.92 8.64 -12.44
N LYS A 133 -18.96 9.69 -13.27
CA LYS A 133 -18.46 9.62 -14.64
C LYS A 133 -16.96 9.27 -14.61
N GLU A 134 -16.63 8.14 -15.23
CA GLU A 134 -15.26 7.76 -15.58
C GLU A 134 -14.81 8.58 -16.80
#